data_AF-A0A8J2PQ08-F1
#
_entry.id   AF-A0A8J2PQ08-F1
#
_cell.length_a   1.000
_cell.length_b   1.000
_cell.length_c   1.000
_cell.angle_alpha   90.00
_cell.angle_beta   90.00
_cell.angle_gamma   90.00
#
_symmetry.space_group_name_H-M   'P 1'
#
loop_
_entity.id
_entity.type
_entity.pdbx_description
1 polymer ?
#
loop_
_entity_poly.entity_id
_entity_poly.type
_entity_poly.pdbx_seq_one_letter_code
_entity_poly.pdbx_strand_id
1 'polypeptide(L)'
;MKIQYLLVFTFTVYYWTVDSSFCTLLTTCEGENLQSCVTQAESILQNTNMTFPDDNTTLQVVCSMWDDMTSCMQNYTKRCLTYKENQEFHQYFQEPMRSMKTVCFDQESTK
;
A
#
# COMPACT_ATOMS: atom_id res chain seq x y z
N MET A 1 -4.80 -4.06 -55.14
CA MET A 1 -5.16 -3.15 -54.04
C MET A 1 -6.11 -3.76 -52.98
N LYS A 2 -6.17 -5.10 -52.81
CA LYS A 2 -7.02 -5.78 -51.79
C LYS A 2 -6.24 -6.41 -50.63
N ILE A 3 -4.95 -6.70 -50.83
CA ILE A 3 -4.10 -7.40 -49.86
C ILE A 3 -3.66 -6.48 -48.71
N GLN A 4 -3.52 -5.18 -48.98
CA GLN A 4 -3.05 -4.19 -48.01
C GLN A 4 -4.05 -3.94 -46.87
N TYR A 5 -5.36 -4.02 -47.17
CA TYR A 5 -6.42 -3.89 -46.16
C TYR A 5 -6.51 -5.11 -45.23
N LEU A 6 -6.21 -6.31 -45.72
CA LEU A 6 -6.19 -7.55 -44.92
C LEU A 6 -5.07 -7.55 -43.87
N LEU A 7 -3.91 -7.00 -44.21
CA LEU A 7 -2.80 -6.88 -43.26
C LEU A 7 -3.09 -5.83 -42.18
N VAL A 8 -3.69 -4.70 -42.54
CA VAL A 8 -4.09 -3.69 -41.55
C VAL A 8 -5.16 -4.24 -40.61
N PHE A 9 -6.17 -4.95 -41.13
CA PHE A 9 -7.22 -5.56 -40.31
C PHE A 9 -6.69 -6.64 -39.36
N THR A 10 -5.73 -7.45 -39.79
CA THR A 10 -5.15 -8.49 -38.93
C THR A 10 -4.24 -7.90 -37.86
N PHE A 11 -3.47 -6.85 -38.17
CA PHE A 11 -2.67 -6.14 -37.17
C PHE A 11 -3.54 -5.38 -36.16
N THR A 12 -4.61 -4.70 -36.58
CA THR A 12 -5.50 -4.00 -35.63
C THR A 12 -6.29 -4.97 -34.76
N VAL A 13 -6.79 -6.08 -35.32
CA VAL A 13 -7.43 -7.13 -34.51
C VAL A 13 -6.43 -7.76 -33.54
N TYR A 14 -5.19 -8.02 -33.97
CA TYR A 14 -4.14 -8.56 -33.10
C TYR A 14 -3.81 -7.60 -31.95
N TYR A 15 -3.72 -6.29 -32.19
CA TYR A 15 -3.46 -5.32 -31.11
C TYR A 15 -4.68 -4.98 -30.25
N TRP A 16 -5.90 -5.34 -30.67
CA TRP A 16 -7.12 -5.20 -29.85
C TRP A 16 -7.45 -6.45 -29.02
N THR A 17 -6.82 -7.59 -29.29
CA THR A 17 -6.98 -8.82 -28.48
C THR A 17 -5.84 -9.05 -27.48
N VAL A 18 -4.84 -8.16 -27.43
CA VAL A 18 -3.88 -8.11 -26.31
C VAL A 18 -4.40 -7.16 -25.24
N ASP A 19 -5.61 -7.41 -24.76
CA ASP A 19 -6.03 -6.94 -23.44
C ASP A 19 -6.99 -7.98 -22.85
N SER A 20 -6.96 -8.14 -21.54
CA SER A 20 -7.89 -8.97 -20.77
C SER A 20 -7.69 -10.50 -20.81
N SER A 21 -6.47 -11.02 -20.65
CA SER A 21 -6.27 -12.33 -20.00
C SER A 21 -4.79 -12.57 -19.71
N PHE A 22 -4.37 -12.45 -18.45
CA PHE A 22 -3.43 -13.36 -17.75
C PHE A 22 -2.96 -12.75 -16.41
N CYS A 23 -3.90 -12.29 -15.58
CA CYS A 23 -3.72 -12.32 -14.13
C CYS A 23 -4.86 -13.13 -13.52
N THR A 24 -5.01 -14.38 -13.97
CA THR A 24 -5.74 -15.44 -13.27
C THR A 24 -4.92 -15.95 -12.09
N LEU A 25 -4.56 -15.03 -11.20
CA LEU A 25 -4.20 -15.31 -9.82
C LEU A 25 -4.98 -14.29 -8.97
N LEU A 26 -6.26 -14.59 -8.75
CA LEU A 26 -7.17 -13.88 -7.84
C LEU A 26 -6.66 -13.97 -6.39
N THR A 27 -5.54 -13.34 -6.10
CA THR A 27 -5.27 -12.78 -4.78
C THR A 27 -5.85 -11.38 -4.80
N THR A 28 -6.90 -11.19 -4.03
CA THR A 28 -7.59 -9.94 -3.71
C THR A 28 -6.61 -8.76 -3.57
N CYS A 29 -6.28 -8.10 -4.67
CA CYS A 29 -5.46 -6.89 -4.70
C CYS A 29 -6.29 -5.67 -5.10
N GLU A 30 -7.60 -5.87 -5.31
CA GLU A 30 -8.59 -4.81 -5.46
C GLU A 30 -8.56 -3.86 -4.25
N GLY A 31 -8.87 -2.59 -4.51
CA GLY A 31 -8.64 -1.46 -3.60
C GLY A 31 -9.23 -1.59 -2.20
N GLU A 32 -10.17 -2.51 -1.97
CA GLU A 32 -10.72 -2.81 -0.63
C GLU A 32 -9.64 -3.22 0.38
N ASN A 33 -8.61 -3.97 -0.04
CA ASN A 33 -7.57 -4.41 0.88
C ASN A 33 -6.61 -3.29 1.29
N LEU A 34 -6.30 -2.37 0.37
CA LEU A 34 -5.47 -1.21 0.68
C LEU A 34 -6.25 -0.22 1.57
N GLN A 35 -7.51 0.04 1.22
CA GLN A 35 -8.39 0.91 2.01
C GLN A 35 -8.53 0.38 3.45
N SER A 36 -8.70 -0.94 3.62
CA SER A 36 -8.76 -1.57 4.94
C SER A 36 -7.48 -1.36 5.77
N CYS A 37 -6.30 -1.28 5.15
CA CYS A 37 -5.07 -0.94 5.87
C CYS A 37 -5.07 0.54 6.29
N VAL A 38 -5.56 1.44 5.43
CA VAL A 38 -5.49 2.89 5.63
C VAL A 38 -6.59 3.42 6.56
N THR A 39 -7.73 2.74 6.70
CA THR A 39 -8.80 3.13 7.65
C THR A 39 -8.31 3.22 9.10
N GLN A 40 -7.25 2.48 9.47
CA GLN A 40 -6.63 2.60 10.78
C GLN A 40 -5.89 3.94 10.97
N ALA A 41 -5.34 4.52 9.90
CA ALA A 41 -4.75 5.86 9.94
C ALA A 41 -5.82 6.94 10.07
N GLU A 42 -6.99 6.74 9.46
CA GLU A 42 -8.10 7.68 9.51
C GLU A 42 -8.61 7.88 10.95
N SER A 43 -8.68 6.82 11.76
CA SER A 43 -9.09 6.94 13.17
C SER A 43 -8.09 7.73 14.02
N ILE A 44 -6.79 7.60 13.75
CA ILE A 44 -5.73 8.39 14.41
C ILE A 44 -5.86 9.87 14.04
N LEU A 45 -6.06 10.18 12.76
CA LEU A 45 -6.17 11.55 12.25
C LEU A 45 -7.47 12.25 12.68
N GLN A 46 -8.56 11.50 12.84
CA GLN A 46 -9.85 12.05 13.27
C GLN A 46 -9.88 12.38 14.77
N ASN A 47 -9.00 11.78 15.58
CA ASN A 47 -8.93 12.02 17.01
C ASN A 47 -7.75 12.93 17.34
N THR A 48 -8.03 14.16 17.76
CA THR A 48 -7.00 15.16 18.12
C THR A 48 -6.05 14.67 19.22
N ASN A 49 -6.55 13.84 20.15
CA ASN A 49 -5.73 13.30 21.24
C ASN A 49 -4.80 12.16 20.75
N MET A 50 -5.10 11.54 19.60
CA MET A 50 -4.25 10.51 19.00
C MET A 50 -3.26 11.09 17.99
N THR A 51 -3.57 12.26 17.42
CA THR A 51 -2.61 13.02 16.59
C THR A 51 -1.44 13.54 17.43
N PHE A 52 -1.71 13.94 18.68
CA PHE A 52 -0.71 14.38 19.64
C PHE A 52 -0.96 13.72 21.00
N PRO A 53 -0.52 12.45 21.18
CA PRO A 53 -0.70 11.75 22.45
C PRO A 53 0.07 12.48 23.56
N ASP A 54 -0.68 12.98 24.54
CA ASP A 54 -0.19 13.70 25.72
C ASP A 54 -0.02 12.77 26.93
N ASP A 55 -0.62 11.57 26.89
CA ASP A 55 -0.45 10.52 27.88
C ASP A 55 0.13 9.22 27.27
N ASN A 56 0.84 8.47 28.13
CA ASN A 56 1.53 7.25 27.71
C ASN A 56 0.58 6.12 27.26
N THR A 57 -0.67 6.12 27.75
CA THR A 57 -1.68 5.13 27.36
C THR A 57 -2.13 5.37 25.93
N THR A 58 -2.44 6.63 25.59
CA THR A 58 -2.81 7.01 24.22
C THR A 58 -1.63 6.82 23.26
N LEU A 59 -0.40 7.09 23.69
CA LEU A 59 0.80 6.78 22.91
C LEU A 59 0.90 5.28 22.57
N GLN A 60 0.70 4.39 23.53
CA GLN A 60 0.72 2.94 23.29
C GLN A 60 -0.38 2.51 22.30
N VAL A 61 -1.57 3.11 22.37
CA VAL A 61 -2.66 2.84 21.43
C VAL A 61 -2.28 3.26 20.01
N VAL A 62 -1.73 4.47 19.84
CA VAL A 62 -1.26 4.98 18.53
C VAL A 62 -0.15 4.09 17.98
N CYS A 63 0.79 3.66 18.82
CA CYS A 63 1.88 2.78 18.43
C CYS A 63 1.40 1.39 18.00
N SER A 64 0.42 0.82 18.70
CA SER A 64 -0.21 -0.44 18.30
C SER A 64 -0.92 -0.32 16.95
N MET A 65 -1.73 0.72 16.76
CA MET A 65 -2.45 0.96 15.50
C MET A 65 -1.48 1.19 14.34
N TRP A 66 -0.35 1.87 14.59
CA TRP A 66 0.68 2.06 13.58
C TRP A 66 1.37 0.76 13.18
N ASP A 67 1.68 -0.11 14.14
CA ASP A 67 2.28 -1.43 13.86
C ASP A 67 1.34 -2.31 13.04
N ASP A 68 0.06 -2.34 13.39
CA ASP A 68 -0.98 -3.06 12.65
C ASP A 68 -1.13 -2.52 11.22
N MET A 69 -1.17 -1.19 11.06
CA MET A 69 -1.24 -0.53 9.76
C MET A 69 -0.01 -0.86 8.90
N THR A 70 1.19 -0.68 9.43
CA THR A 70 2.43 -0.92 8.67
C THR A 70 2.58 -2.39 8.29
N SER A 71 2.20 -3.32 9.16
CA SER A 71 2.15 -4.74 8.87
C SER A 71 1.16 -5.08 7.76
N CYS A 72 -0.04 -4.48 7.80
CA CYS A 72 -1.05 -4.63 6.75
C CYS A 72 -0.53 -4.15 5.39
N MET A 73 0.04 -2.93 5.37
CA MET A 73 0.60 -2.33 4.16
C MET A 73 1.76 -3.15 3.59
N GLN A 74 2.69 -3.64 4.42
CA GLN A 74 3.79 -4.50 3.97
C GLN A 74 3.31 -5.82 3.37
N ASN A 75 2.23 -6.40 3.91
CA ASN A 75 1.66 -7.64 3.39
C ASN A 75 0.97 -7.37 2.05
N TYR A 76 0.26 -6.24 1.93
CA TYR A 76 -0.30 -5.78 0.67
C TYR A 76 0.79 -5.55 -0.38
N THR A 77 1.85 -4.80 -0.07
CA THR A 77 2.90 -4.48 -1.05
C THR A 77 3.66 -5.72 -1.52
N LYS A 78 3.90 -6.69 -0.63
CA LYS A 78 4.52 -7.98 -1.01
C LYS A 78 3.65 -8.81 -1.96
N ARG A 79 2.33 -8.72 -1.83
CA ARG A 79 1.38 -9.54 -2.60
C ARG A 79 0.91 -8.88 -3.89
N CYS A 80 0.80 -7.56 -3.88
CA CYS A 80 0.04 -6.81 -4.87
C CYS A 80 0.87 -5.81 -5.68
N LEU A 81 2.06 -5.42 -5.21
CA LEU A 81 2.93 -4.51 -5.95
C LEU A 81 4.02 -5.27 -6.69
N THR A 82 4.35 -4.77 -7.88
CA THR A 82 5.56 -5.20 -8.60
C THR A 82 6.81 -4.76 -7.84
N TYR A 83 7.97 -5.33 -8.19
CA TYR A 83 9.25 -4.96 -7.58
C TYR A 83 9.50 -3.45 -7.65
N LYS A 84 9.21 -2.81 -8.78
CA LYS A 84 9.40 -1.37 -8.97
C LYS A 84 8.49 -0.55 -8.05
N GLU A 85 7.20 -0.87 -8.02
CA GLU A 85 6.22 -0.19 -7.18
C GLU A 85 6.51 -0.37 -5.69
N ASN A 86 6.97 -1.55 -5.27
CA ASN A 86 7.36 -1.80 -3.88
C ASN A 86 8.62 -1.02 -3.47
N GLN A 87 9.55 -0.78 -4.40
CA GLN A 87 10.73 0.06 -4.15
C GLN A 87 10.34 1.53 -3.98
N GLU A 88 9.47 2.04 -4.86
CA GLU A 88 8.92 3.41 -4.74
C GLU A 88 8.15 3.56 -3.43
N PHE A 89 7.30 2.59 -3.07
CA PHE A 89 6.62 2.56 -1.78
C PHE A 89 7.59 2.64 -0.60
N HIS A 90 8.63 1.81 -0.60
CA HIS A 90 9.64 1.83 0.46
C HIS A 90 10.33 3.17 0.59
N GLN A 91 10.65 3.85 -0.52
CA GLN A 91 11.29 5.16 -0.47
C GLN A 91 10.41 6.20 0.23
N TYR A 92 9.10 6.21 -0.05
CA TYR A 92 8.18 7.16 0.59
C TYR A 92 7.83 6.80 2.04
N PHE A 93 7.72 5.50 2.35
CA PHE A 93 7.31 5.05 3.69
C PHE A 93 8.46 4.94 4.70
N GLN A 94 9.72 4.96 4.25
CA GLN A 94 10.87 4.82 5.15
C GLN A 94 10.97 5.91 6.22
N GLU A 95 10.80 7.18 5.85
CA GLU A 95 10.90 8.29 6.81
C GLU A 95 9.74 8.29 7.83
N PRO A 96 8.47 8.15 7.42
CA PRO A 96 7.36 7.98 8.36
C PRO A 96 7.56 6.79 9.32
N MET A 97 8.00 5.64 8.80
CA MET A 97 8.27 4.46 9.62
C MET A 97 9.39 4.69 10.64
N ARG A 98 10.48 5.36 10.24
CA ARG A 98 11.59 5.66 11.15
C ARG A 98 11.16 6.63 12.25
N SER A 99 10.44 7.69 11.89
CA SER A 99 9.92 8.68 12.83
C SER A 99 9.03 8.01 13.89
N MET A 100 8.07 7.19 13.45
CA MET A 100 7.18 6.51 14.38
C MET A 100 7.92 5.47 15.22
N LYS A 101 8.95 4.82 14.66
CA LYS A 101 9.78 3.88 15.43
C LYS A 101 10.47 4.57 16.60
N THR A 102 11.00 5.78 16.38
CA THR A 102 11.59 6.59 17.47
C THR A 102 10.54 7.01 18.50
N VAL A 103 9.36 7.42 18.06
CA VAL A 103 8.28 7.80 18.99
C VAL A 103 7.79 6.63 19.83
N CYS A 104 7.65 5.44 19.23
CA CYS A 104 7.03 4.27 19.85
C CYS A 104 8.00 3.35 20.60
N PHE A 105 9.25 3.25 20.15
CA PHE A 105 10.19 2.25 20.66
C PHE A 105 11.46 2.84 21.29
N ASP A 106 11.85 4.10 20.99
CA ASP A 106 13.03 4.69 21.66
C ASP A 106 12.73 5.10 23.11
N GLN A 107 11.46 5.17 23.54
CA GLN A 107 11.09 5.45 24.93
C GLN A 107 11.38 4.29 25.90
N GLU A 108 11.64 3.06 25.41
CA GLU A 108 12.04 1.93 26.26
C GLU A 108 13.56 1.83 26.50
N SER A 109 14.39 2.67 25.86
CA SER A 109 15.86 2.55 25.96
C SER A 109 16.52 3.43 27.03
N THR A 110 15.76 4.26 27.74
CA THR A 110 16.27 5.05 28.87
C THR A 110 15.73 4.49 30.18
N LYS A 111 16.29 3.36 30.60
CA LYS A 111 16.16 2.85 31.97
C LYS A 111 17.54 2.73 32.59
#